data_AF-A0A7C7C1I1-F1
#
_entry.id   AF-A0A7C7C1I1-F1
#
_cell.length_a   1.000
_cell.length_b   1.000
_cell.length_c   1.000
_cell.angle_alpha   90.00
_cell.angle_beta   90.00
_cell.angle_gamma   90.00
#
_symmetry.space_group_name_H-M   'P 1'
#
loop_
_entity.id
_entity.type
_entity.pdbx_description
1 polymer ?
#
loop_
_entity_poly.entity_id
_entity_poly.type
_entity_poly.pdbx_seq_one_letter_code
_entity_poly.pdbx_strand_id
1 'polypeptide(L)'
;MNKPIPLQTTIVHSLRKYSFEGGYPLFYTGEHNNVHCADCAEECSFDDANYVAHRTEAVNWESEIHCDLCSEKIESAYGYDEDSVEDES
;
A
#
# COMPACT_ATOMS: atom_id res chain seq x y z
N MET A 1 31.82 -28.31 20.45
CA MET A 1 31.96 -27.02 19.76
C MET A 1 30.65 -26.77 19.02
N ASN A 2 29.73 -26.05 19.63
CA ASN A 2 28.45 -25.73 19.01
C ASN A 2 28.60 -24.37 18.32
N LYS A 3 28.61 -24.38 16.99
CA LYS A 3 28.51 -23.14 16.21
C LYS A 3 27.10 -22.58 16.41
N PRO A 4 26.92 -21.32 16.82
CA PRO A 4 25.61 -20.72 16.86
C PRO A 4 25.04 -20.68 15.45
N ILE A 5 23.81 -21.17 15.30
CA ILE A 5 23.01 -21.02 14.09
C ILE A 5 22.70 -19.52 13.96
N PRO A 6 23.01 -18.85 12.84
CA PRO A 6 22.62 -17.46 12.67
C PRO A 6 21.09 -17.39 12.73
N LEU A 7 20.58 -16.58 13.67
CA LEU A 7 19.17 -16.22 13.74
C LEU A 7 18.75 -15.75 12.36
N GLN A 8 17.71 -16.39 11.82
CA GLN A 8 17.18 -16.16 10.49
C GLN A 8 17.03 -14.65 10.28
N THR A 9 17.69 -14.13 9.25
CA THR A 9 17.47 -12.81 8.70
C THR A 9 15.97 -12.61 8.56
N THR A 10 15.37 -11.82 9.45
CA THR A 10 14.04 -11.27 9.25
C THR A 10 14.11 -10.49 7.95
N ILE A 11 13.64 -11.11 6.86
CA ILE A 11 13.38 -10.39 5.63
C ILE A 11 12.25 -9.44 5.98
N VAL A 12 12.59 -8.18 6.23
CA VAL A 12 11.63 -7.09 6.31
C VAL A 12 11.06 -6.99 4.90
N HIS A 13 9.97 -7.71 4.63
CA HIS A 13 9.26 -7.61 3.36
C HIS A 13 8.46 -6.31 3.41
N SER A 14 9.13 -5.20 3.11
CA SER A 14 8.45 -3.93 2.95
C SER A 14 7.53 -4.02 1.74
N LEU A 15 6.28 -3.62 1.94
CA LEU A 15 5.29 -3.61 0.88
C LEU A 15 5.64 -2.54 -0.14
N ARG A 16 5.38 -2.84 -1.41
CA ARG A 16 5.73 -1.93 -2.49
C ARG A 16 4.69 -0.82 -2.56
N LYS A 17 5.13 0.43 -2.41
CA LYS A 17 4.27 1.61 -2.66
C LYS A 17 3.90 1.76 -4.14
N TYR A 18 4.76 1.28 -5.03
CA TYR A 18 4.57 1.35 -6.48
C TYR A 18 4.77 -0.03 -7.13
N SER A 19 4.08 -0.30 -8.24
CA SER A 19 4.18 -1.61 -8.93
C SER A 19 5.61 -1.99 -9.36
N PHE A 20 6.42 -0.98 -9.67
CA PHE A 20 7.86 -1.06 -9.88
C PHE A 20 8.51 0.30 -9.56
N GLU A 21 9.83 0.41 -9.63
CA GLU A 21 10.53 1.68 -9.40
C GLU A 21 10.12 2.74 -10.45
N GLY A 22 9.43 3.79 -10.01
CA GLY A 22 8.79 4.78 -10.90
C GLY A 22 7.50 4.30 -11.57
N GLY A 23 6.92 3.19 -11.11
CA GLY A 23 5.66 2.64 -11.59
C GLY A 23 4.43 3.28 -10.96
N TYR A 24 3.29 2.61 -11.10
CA TYR A 24 2.00 3.13 -10.65
C TYR A 24 1.81 2.97 -9.14
N PRO A 25 1.17 3.95 -8.47
CA PRO A 25 0.87 3.89 -7.05
C PRO A 25 -0.08 2.73 -6.74
N LEU A 26 0.24 2.01 -5.68
CA LEU A 26 -0.51 0.85 -5.21
C LEU A 26 -1.30 1.17 -3.94
N PHE A 27 -2.43 0.50 -3.80
CA PHE A 27 -3.14 0.34 -2.54
C PHE A 27 -3.35 -1.15 -2.25
N TYR A 28 -3.56 -1.43 -0.98
CA TYR A 28 -3.77 -2.78 -0.48
C TYR A 28 -5.17 -2.88 0.11
N THR A 29 -5.91 -3.93 -0.29
CA THR A 29 -7.19 -4.26 0.33
C THR A 29 -7.03 -5.41 1.30
N GLY A 30 -7.66 -5.29 2.47
CA GLY A 30 -7.70 -6.34 3.48
C GLY A 30 -9.08 -7.01 3.58
N GLU A 31 -9.31 -7.68 4.71
CA GLU A 31 -10.62 -8.25 5.01
C GLU A 31 -11.67 -7.13 5.13
N HIS A 32 -12.86 -7.34 4.56
CA HIS A 32 -14.00 -6.40 4.58
C HIS A 32 -13.86 -5.19 3.64
N ASN A 33 -13.03 -5.31 2.59
CA ASN A 33 -12.83 -4.26 1.56
C ASN A 33 -12.28 -2.94 2.11
N ASN A 34 -11.56 -2.99 3.22
CA ASN A 34 -10.83 -1.83 3.73
C ASN A 34 -9.60 -1.56 2.85
N VAL A 35 -9.21 -0.29 2.75
CA VAL A 35 -8.16 0.19 1.85
C VAL A 35 -7.01 0.82 2.63
N HIS A 36 -5.79 0.39 2.32
CA HIS A 36 -4.58 0.79 3.03
C HIS A 36 -3.47 1.23 2.08
N CYS A 37 -2.69 2.22 2.51
CA CYS A 37 -1.41 2.51 1.90
C CYS A 37 -0.40 1.39 2.24
N ALA A 38 0.73 1.34 1.52
CA ALA A 38 1.76 0.34 1.73
C ALA A 38 2.29 0.33 3.18
N ASP A 39 2.51 1.51 3.77
CA ASP A 39 3.05 1.64 5.12
C ASP A 39 2.06 1.12 6.19
N CYS A 40 0.80 1.56 6.11
CA CYS A 40 -0.25 1.11 7.02
C CYS A 40 -0.56 -0.39 6.86
N ALA A 41 -0.55 -0.89 5.62
CA ALA A 41 -0.69 -2.31 5.37
C ALA A 41 0.49 -3.10 5.95
N GLU A 42 1.72 -2.58 5.86
CA GLU A 42 2.92 -3.19 6.46
C GLU A 42 2.82 -3.28 7.99
N GLU A 43 2.42 -2.22 8.67
CA GLU A 43 2.23 -2.22 10.14
C GLU A 43 1.17 -3.24 10.57
N CYS A 44 0.03 -3.33 9.86
CA CYS A 44 -1.01 -4.33 10.14
C CYS A 44 -0.53 -5.79 9.92
N SER A 45 0.59 -6.03 9.22
CA SER A 45 1.16 -7.38 9.04
C SER A 45 1.76 -7.96 10.29
N PHE A 46 2.30 -7.10 11.14
CA PHE A 46 3.08 -7.54 12.29
C PHE A 46 2.18 -7.97 13.44
N ASP A 47 1.02 -7.33 13.60
CA ASP A 47 0.09 -7.63 14.69
C ASP A 47 -0.95 -8.70 14.34
N ASP A 48 -1.31 -8.86 13.06
CA ASP A 48 -2.43 -9.73 12.69
C ASP A 48 -2.07 -10.65 11.51
N ALA A 49 -1.65 -11.88 11.84
CA ALA A 49 -1.24 -12.89 10.86
C ALA A 49 -2.35 -13.24 9.85
N ASN A 50 -3.62 -13.01 10.19
CA ASN A 50 -4.76 -13.20 9.27
C ASN A 50 -4.84 -12.09 8.23
N TYR A 51 -4.35 -10.90 8.55
CA TYR A 51 -4.36 -9.75 7.63
C TYR A 51 -3.42 -9.95 6.45
N VAL A 52 -2.37 -10.77 6.60
CA VAL A 52 -1.40 -11.10 5.55
C VAL A 52 -2.00 -12.01 4.48
N ALA A 53 -2.94 -12.88 4.84
CA ALA A 53 -3.50 -13.89 3.94
C ALA A 53 -4.50 -13.34 2.91
N HIS A 54 -5.08 -12.16 3.17
CA HIS A 54 -6.18 -11.59 2.37
C HIS A 54 -5.80 -10.35 1.57
N ARG A 55 -4.50 -10.02 1.49
CA ARG A 55 -4.04 -8.80 0.81
C ARG A 55 -4.15 -8.96 -0.69
N THR A 56 -4.94 -8.10 -1.30
CA THR A 56 -4.88 -7.89 -2.75
C THR A 56 -4.24 -6.53 -3.00
N GLU A 57 -3.20 -6.51 -3.82
CA GLU A 57 -2.61 -5.26 -4.30
C GLU A 57 -3.31 -4.81 -5.59
N ALA A 58 -3.60 -3.53 -5.68
CA ALA A 58 -4.23 -2.94 -6.85
C ALA A 58 -3.63 -1.56 -7.14
N VAL A 59 -3.59 -1.19 -8.42
CA VAL A 59 -3.20 0.15 -8.84
C VAL A 59 -4.37 1.10 -8.62
N ASN A 60 -4.11 2.25 -8.00
CA ASN A 60 -5.08 3.33 -7.98
C ASN A 60 -5.06 4.03 -9.35
N TRP A 61 -5.97 3.66 -10.25
CA TRP A 61 -6.01 4.25 -11.58
C TRP A 61 -6.43 5.73 -11.53
N GLU A 62 -7.66 6.03 -11.10
CA GLU A 62 -8.23 7.40 -11.18
C GLU A 62 -9.14 7.74 -9.99
N SER A 63 -8.96 7.09 -8.84
CA SER A 63 -9.91 7.22 -7.73
C SER A 63 -9.33 8.07 -6.58
N GLU A 64 -10.20 8.86 -5.95
CA GLU A 64 -9.90 9.56 -4.70
C GLU A 64 -9.95 8.62 -3.50
N ILE A 65 -9.00 7.68 -3.49
CA ILE A 65 -8.87 6.68 -2.45
C ILE A 65 -8.04 7.26 -1.31
N HIS A 66 -8.51 7.04 -0.08
CA HIS A 66 -7.80 7.39 1.14
C HIS A 66 -7.53 6.13 1.94
N CYS A 67 -6.41 6.10 2.66
CA CYS A 67 -6.12 5.01 3.58
C CYS A 67 -7.06 5.08 4.79
N ASP A 68 -7.70 3.96 5.13
CA ASP A 68 -8.65 3.89 6.25
C ASP A 68 -7.98 4.07 7.63
N LEU A 69 -6.64 3.94 7.73
CA LEU A 69 -5.89 4.10 8.99
C LEU A 69 -5.31 5.50 9.17
N CYS A 70 -4.48 5.95 8.21
CA CYS A 70 -3.83 7.26 8.31
C CYS A 70 -4.64 8.40 7.67
N SER A 71 -5.73 8.09 6.95
CA SER A 71 -6.53 9.06 6.19
C SER A 71 -5.77 9.81 5.09
N GLU A 72 -4.52 9.43 4.79
CA GLU A 72 -3.77 10.03 3.68
C GLU A 72 -4.36 9.59 2.33
N LYS A 73 -4.37 10.53 1.39
CA LYS A 73 -4.76 10.26 0.00
C LYS A 73 -3.71 9.37 -0.65
N ILE A 74 -4.16 8.28 -1.27
CA ILE A 74 -3.31 7.42 -2.08
C ILE A 74 -3.21 8.04 -3.47
N GLU A 75 -1.99 8.23 -3.96
CA GLU A 75 -1.73 8.82 -5.28
C GLU A 75 -2.48 8.05 -6.38
N SER A 76 -3.00 8.77 -7.39
CA SER A 76 -3.56 8.15 -8.59
C SER A 76 -2.48 7.98 -9.66
N ALA A 77 -2.62 6.96 -10.49
CA ALA A 77 -1.70 6.64 -11.58
C ALA A 77 -1.63 7.74 -12.63
N TYR A 78 -2.71 8.49 -12.82
CA TYR A 78 -2.80 9.58 -13.78
C TYR A 78 -2.61 10.97 -13.15
N GLY A 79 -2.39 11.04 -11.83
CA GLY A 79 -2.43 12.31 -11.10
C GLY A 79 -3.83 12.91 -11.07
N TYR A 80 -4.04 13.90 -10.21
CA TYR A 80 -5.09 14.90 -10.42
C TYR A 80 -4.34 16.16 -10.84
N ASP A 81 -4.47 16.56 -12.10
CA ASP A 81 -4.10 17.90 -12.49
C ASP A 81 -5.14 18.85 -11.87
N GLU A 82 -4.76 19.63 -10.86
CA GLU A 82 -5.59 20.72 -10.31
C GLU A 82 -5.95 21.80 -11.36
N ASP A 83 -5.46 21.67 -12.59
CA ASP A 83 -5.67 22.60 -13.72
C ASP A 83 -6.85 22.25 -14.64
N SER A 84 -7.61 21.18 -14.40
CA SER A 84 -8.86 20.94 -15.14
C SER A 84 -10.04 21.69 -14.50
N VAL A 85 -9.91 23.00 -14.34
CA VAL A 85 -11.09 23.87 -14.22
C VAL A 85 -11.63 24.06 -15.63
N GLU A 86 -12.68 23.31 -15.97
CA GLU A 86 -13.52 23.63 -17.11
C GLU A 86 -14.16 25.00 -16.84
N ASP A 87 -13.56 26.03 -17.44
CA ASP A 87 -14.15 27.37 -17.57
C ASP A 87 -15.43 27.23 -18.41
N GLU A 88 -16.53 26.87 -17.75
CA GLU A 88 -17.86 26.98 -18.33
C GLU A 88 -18.19 28.48 -18.49
N SER A 89 -18.29 28.88 -19.76
CA SER A 89 -18.46 30.24 -20.28
C SER A 89 -19.68 31.01 -19.77
#